data_AF-A0A410G0U1-F1
#
_entry.id   AF-A0A410G0U1-F1
#
_cell.length_a   1.000
_cell.length_b   1.000
_cell.length_c   1.000
_cell.angle_alpha   90.00
_cell.angle_beta   90.00
_cell.angle_gamma   90.00
#
_symmetry.space_group_name_H-M   'P 1'
#
loop_
_entity.id
_entity.type
_entity.pdbx_description
1 polymer ?
#
loop_
_entity_poly.entity_id
_entity_poly.type
_entity_poly.pdbx_seq_one_letter_code
_entity_poly.pdbx_strand_id
1 'polypeptide(L)'
;MQSRTGGNVLIEMVRITRKLKVNQVGQADVDMNSLWEEYILVQLKKACLNTPYSVSEQQSKSFWGNMSLRPDIIIKKDNTTQVIIDTKWKQIEAKKPSTNDLRQMYVYNDHWQSKFSILLYPGAEQTPIFRRKFSYPDHFCGILKINILDLDGKLDKGIGERLVDYFQEDGYL
;
A
#
# COMPACT_ATOMS: atom_id res chain seq x y z
N MET A 1 -23.97 0.12 14.00
CA MET A 1 -22.71 -0.46 14.51
C MET A 1 -21.45 0.05 13.77
N GLN A 2 -21.59 0.90 12.73
CA GLN A 2 -20.47 1.42 11.91
C GLN A 2 -19.81 2.71 12.45
N SER A 3 -20.33 3.37 13.49
CA SER A 3 -19.86 4.73 13.88
C SER A 3 -18.84 4.80 15.02
N ARG A 4 -18.69 3.76 15.86
CA ARG A 4 -17.74 3.78 17.00
C ARG A 4 -16.36 3.19 16.67
N THR A 5 -16.31 2.16 15.83
CA THR A 5 -15.05 1.50 15.43
C THR A 5 -14.24 2.34 14.45
N GLY A 6 -14.89 2.96 13.43
CA GLY A 6 -14.19 3.80 12.45
C GLY A 6 -13.54 5.05 13.05
N GLY A 7 -14.19 5.70 14.02
CA GLY A 7 -13.62 6.85 14.72
C GLY A 7 -12.40 6.51 15.58
N ASN A 8 -12.36 5.30 16.16
CA ASN A 8 -11.24 4.87 17.00
C ASN A 8 -10.01 4.51 16.15
N VAL A 9 -10.23 3.83 15.02
CA VAL A 9 -9.19 3.52 14.02
C VAL A 9 -8.50 4.79 13.51
N LEU A 10 -9.29 5.82 13.21
CA LEU A 10 -8.78 7.11 12.75
C LEU A 10 -7.82 7.74 13.77
N ILE A 11 -8.25 7.81 15.04
CA ILE A 11 -7.46 8.38 16.13
C ILE A 11 -6.15 7.61 16.32
N GLU A 12 -6.20 6.28 16.24
CA GLU A 12 -5.01 5.44 16.38
C GLU A 12 -4.04 5.60 15.21
N MET A 13 -4.53 5.64 13.97
CA MET A 13 -3.68 5.88 12.79
C MET A 13 -3.00 7.26 12.87
N VAL A 14 -3.72 8.31 13.29
CA VAL A 14 -3.15 9.65 13.48
C VAL A 14 -2.05 9.65 14.54
N ARG A 15 -2.23 8.92 15.65
CA ARG A 15 -1.19 8.76 16.69
C ARG A 15 0.05 8.05 16.17
N ILE A 16 -0.12 6.97 15.40
CA ILE A 16 0.99 6.19 14.84
C ILE A 16 1.80 7.00 13.82
N THR A 17 1.11 7.75 12.95
CA THR A 17 1.71 8.54 11.88
C THR A 17 2.33 9.87 12.36
N ARG A 18 2.18 10.21 13.65
CA ARG A 18 2.68 11.46 14.28
C ARG A 18 2.23 12.76 13.59
N LYS A 19 1.19 12.73 12.75
CA LYS A 19 0.60 13.93 12.14
C LYS A 19 -0.30 14.65 13.14
N LEU A 20 0.29 15.55 13.94
CA LEU A 20 -0.47 16.59 14.64
C LEU A 20 -0.87 17.69 13.64
N LYS A 21 -2.13 17.65 13.18
CA LYS A 21 -2.96 18.82 12.84
C LYS A 21 -4.35 18.33 12.44
N VAL A 22 -5.26 18.30 13.41
CA VAL A 22 -6.69 18.39 13.12
C VAL A 22 -6.92 19.82 12.65
N ASN A 23 -7.13 20.04 11.35
CA ASN A 23 -7.61 21.33 10.87
C ASN A 23 -8.68 21.15 9.80
N GLN A 24 -9.88 21.58 10.22
CA GLN A 24 -11.03 22.03 9.43
C GLN A 24 -11.78 20.99 8.58
N VAL A 25 -12.98 20.70 9.08
CA VAL A 25 -14.04 19.91 8.46
C VAL A 25 -14.26 20.37 7.02
N GLY A 26 -13.90 19.52 6.05
CA GLY A 26 -14.12 19.78 4.63
C GLY A 26 -13.46 18.82 3.63
N GLN A 27 -12.51 17.97 4.04
CA GLN A 27 -11.71 17.18 3.07
C GLN A 27 -11.36 15.75 3.54
N ALA A 28 -12.36 15.03 4.07
CA ALA A 28 -12.16 13.72 4.71
C ALA A 28 -11.52 12.64 3.80
N ASP A 29 -11.84 12.58 2.50
CA ASP A 29 -11.34 11.51 1.61
C ASP A 29 -9.85 11.64 1.25
N VAL A 30 -9.34 12.88 1.17
CA VAL A 30 -7.91 13.14 0.86
C VAL A 30 -7.05 12.84 2.09
N ASP A 31 -7.56 13.15 3.27
CA ASP A 31 -6.89 12.83 4.53
C ASP A 31 -6.85 11.31 4.77
N MET A 32 -7.91 10.57 4.44
CA MET A 32 -7.95 9.12 4.66
C MET A 32 -7.00 8.33 3.73
N ASN A 33 -6.92 8.69 2.45
CA ASN A 33 -5.95 8.06 1.55
C ASN A 33 -4.52 8.30 2.04
N SER A 34 -4.20 9.55 2.38
CA SER A 34 -2.87 9.94 2.88
C SER A 34 -2.54 9.28 4.22
N LEU A 35 -3.53 9.08 5.09
CA LEU A 35 -3.35 8.43 6.38
C LEU A 35 -3.13 6.92 6.22
N TRP A 36 -3.85 6.29 5.30
CA TRP A 36 -3.68 4.88 4.96
C TRP A 36 -2.31 4.59 4.37
N GLU A 37 -1.89 5.40 3.38
CA GLU A 37 -0.55 5.34 2.78
C GLU A 37 0.54 5.44 3.86
N GLU A 38 0.49 6.48 4.68
CA GLU A 38 1.48 6.74 5.73
C GLU A 38 1.49 5.62 6.79
N TYR A 39 0.32 5.13 7.19
CA TYR A 39 0.22 4.03 8.14
C TYR A 39 0.90 2.77 7.60
N ILE A 40 0.62 2.37 6.34
CA ILE A 40 1.28 1.22 5.72
C ILE A 40 2.79 1.46 5.60
N LEU A 41 3.21 2.64 5.18
CA LEU A 41 4.62 3.02 5.08
C LEU A 41 5.35 2.85 6.41
N VAL A 42 4.78 3.38 7.50
CA VAL A 42 5.37 3.28 8.85
C VAL A 42 5.48 1.83 9.30
N GLN A 43 4.46 1.01 9.03
CA GLN A 43 4.46 -0.39 9.46
C GLN A 43 5.45 -1.23 8.64
N LEU A 44 5.53 -1.03 7.32
CA LEU A 44 6.54 -1.69 6.48
C LEU A 44 7.95 -1.26 6.86
N LYS A 45 8.19 0.05 7.11
CA LYS A 45 9.49 0.54 7.58
C LYS A 45 9.92 -0.17 8.88
N LYS A 46 9.01 -0.37 9.83
CA LYS A 46 9.29 -1.09 11.08
C LYS A 46 9.59 -2.57 10.85
N ALA A 47 8.75 -3.26 10.07
CA ALA A 47 8.91 -4.68 9.77
C ALA A 47 10.25 -4.97 9.07
N CYS A 48 10.72 -4.03 8.25
CA CYS A 48 11.97 -4.19 7.50
C CYS A 48 13.25 -3.78 8.24
N LEU A 49 13.18 -3.20 9.46
CA LEU A 49 14.34 -2.63 10.17
C LEU A 49 15.54 -3.57 10.30
N ASN A 50 15.29 -4.88 10.48
CA ASN A 50 16.32 -5.91 10.67
C ASN A 50 16.34 -6.93 9.53
N THR A 51 15.99 -6.49 8.32
CA THR A 51 15.90 -7.32 7.12
C THR A 51 16.82 -6.76 6.02
N PRO A 52 17.12 -7.50 4.94
CA PRO A 52 17.84 -6.94 3.78
C PRO A 52 16.99 -5.96 2.95
N TYR A 53 15.73 -5.73 3.32
CA TYR A 53 14.82 -4.87 2.57
C TYR A 53 14.85 -3.44 3.11
N SER A 54 14.80 -2.48 2.19
CA SER A 54 14.61 -1.07 2.50
C SER A 54 13.27 -0.61 1.96
N VAL A 55 12.56 0.22 2.73
CA VAL A 55 11.25 0.75 2.38
C VAL A 55 11.39 2.26 2.18
N SER A 56 11.10 2.73 0.97
CA SER A 56 11.14 4.15 0.63
C SER A 56 9.76 4.62 0.20
N GLU A 57 9.41 5.83 0.62
CA GLU A 57 8.25 6.57 0.10
C GLU A 57 8.54 7.15 -1.28
N GLN A 58 7.45 7.40 -2.03
CA GLN A 58 7.27 8.54 -2.95
C GLN A 58 8.53 9.04 -3.69
N GLN A 59 9.27 8.13 -4.33
CA GLN A 59 10.31 8.51 -5.29
C GLN A 59 9.60 9.03 -6.52
N SER A 60 9.66 10.33 -6.78
CA SER A 60 9.09 10.90 -8.00
C SER A 60 10.08 10.69 -9.15
N LYS A 61 9.60 10.20 -10.29
CA LYS A 61 10.35 10.18 -11.56
C LYS A 61 9.66 11.08 -12.57
N SER A 62 10.42 11.92 -13.26
CA SER A 62 9.91 12.67 -14.40
C SER A 62 9.36 11.71 -15.46
N PHE A 63 8.24 12.08 -16.08
CA PHE A 63 7.56 11.23 -17.06
C PHE A 63 7.20 11.99 -18.34
N TRP A 64 6.41 13.06 -18.23
CA TRP A 64 5.95 13.81 -19.40
C TRP A 64 5.87 15.32 -19.12
N GLY A 65 6.85 16.07 -19.59
CA GLY A 65 6.99 17.50 -19.30
C GLY A 65 7.09 17.73 -17.79
N ASN A 66 6.10 18.42 -17.22
CA ASN A 66 6.01 18.69 -15.79
C ASN A 66 5.29 17.58 -14.99
N MET A 67 4.84 16.52 -15.66
CA MET A 67 4.18 15.38 -15.01
C MET A 67 5.22 14.39 -14.50
N SER A 68 4.95 13.83 -13.32
CA SER A 68 5.77 12.79 -12.72
C SER A 68 4.98 11.54 -12.37
N LEU A 69 5.68 10.42 -12.32
CA LEU A 69 5.19 9.16 -11.77
C LEU A 69 5.64 9.08 -10.31
N ARG A 70 4.74 8.61 -9.46
CA ARG A 70 4.98 8.55 -8.02
C ARG A 70 4.17 7.40 -7.42
N PRO A 71 4.76 6.21 -7.26
CA PRO A 71 4.15 5.19 -6.43
C PRO A 71 4.13 5.65 -4.97
N ASP A 72 3.19 5.11 -4.19
CA ASP A 72 3.09 5.41 -2.77
C ASP A 72 4.31 4.86 -2.03
N ILE A 73 4.59 3.56 -2.21
CA ILE A 73 5.64 2.85 -1.45
C ILE A 73 6.43 1.92 -2.38
N ILE A 74 7.75 1.87 -2.15
CA ILE A 74 8.66 0.98 -2.87
C ILE A 74 9.46 0.17 -1.84
N ILE A 75 9.51 -1.15 -2.03
CA ILE A 75 10.39 -2.06 -1.28
C ILE A 75 11.56 -2.45 -2.19
N LYS A 76 12.79 -2.30 -1.69
CA LYS A 76 14.03 -2.63 -2.42
C LYS A 76 14.89 -3.59 -1.63
N LYS A 77 15.67 -4.39 -2.36
CA LYS A 77 16.79 -5.20 -1.84
C LYS A 77 18.02 -4.87 -2.68
N ASP A 78 19.12 -4.48 -2.05
CA ASP A 78 20.39 -4.14 -2.72
C ASP A 78 20.20 -3.22 -3.94
N ASN A 79 19.45 -2.12 -3.77
CA ASN A 79 19.03 -1.14 -4.80
C ASN A 79 18.07 -1.64 -5.89
N THR A 80 17.74 -2.93 -5.93
CA THR A 80 16.77 -3.49 -6.87
C THR A 80 15.35 -3.37 -6.32
N THR A 81 14.44 -2.75 -7.07
CA THR A 81 13.03 -2.66 -6.70
C THR A 81 12.37 -4.03 -6.75
N GLN A 82 11.95 -4.53 -5.58
CA GLN A 82 11.29 -5.82 -5.45
C GLN A 82 9.78 -5.67 -5.66
N VAL A 83 9.17 -4.76 -4.91
CA VAL A 83 7.71 -4.57 -4.88
C VAL A 83 7.39 -3.08 -4.95
N ILE A 84 6.43 -2.73 -5.81
CA ILE A 84 5.80 -1.41 -5.82
C ILE A 84 4.39 -1.53 -5.24
N ILE A 85 4.06 -0.71 -4.25
CA ILE A 85 2.75 -0.73 -3.60
C ILE A 85 2.05 0.60 -3.87
N ASP A 86 0.81 0.51 -4.33
CA ASP A 86 -0.10 1.65 -4.47
C ASP A 86 -1.33 1.38 -3.60
N THR A 87 -1.52 2.24 -2.63
CA THR A 87 -2.52 2.10 -1.59
C THR A 87 -3.81 2.80 -2.02
N LYS A 88 -4.95 2.18 -1.75
CA LYS A 88 -6.25 2.75 -2.12
C LYS A 88 -7.22 2.63 -0.94
N TRP A 89 -7.63 3.76 -0.37
CA TRP A 89 -8.66 3.79 0.68
C TRP A 89 -10.06 3.69 0.06
N LYS A 90 -10.45 2.48 -0.37
CA LYS A 90 -11.80 2.19 -0.86
C LYS A 90 -12.15 0.72 -0.62
N GLN A 91 -13.42 0.46 -0.33
CA GLN A 91 -13.93 -0.90 -0.34
C GLN A 91 -14.15 -1.34 -1.79
N ILE A 92 -13.62 -2.52 -2.14
CA ILE A 92 -13.83 -3.12 -3.45
C ILE A 92 -14.57 -4.45 -3.27
N GLU A 93 -15.67 -4.65 -3.98
CA GLU A 93 -16.41 -5.92 -3.95
C GLU A 93 -15.75 -6.96 -4.86
N ALA A 94 -15.30 -6.55 -6.04
CA ALA A 94 -14.67 -7.41 -7.04
C ALA A 94 -13.13 -7.42 -6.96
N LYS A 95 -12.51 -8.55 -7.31
CA LYS A 95 -11.05 -8.67 -7.56
C LYS A 95 -10.62 -8.03 -8.90
N LYS A 96 -11.33 -6.99 -9.35
CA LYS A 96 -11.09 -6.33 -10.63
C LYS A 96 -10.68 -4.88 -10.40
N PRO A 97 -9.40 -4.53 -10.62
CA PRO A 97 -8.92 -3.17 -10.53
C PRO A 97 -9.43 -2.38 -11.73
N SER A 98 -9.46 -1.05 -11.64
CA SER A 98 -9.83 -0.23 -12.80
C SER A 98 -8.76 -0.33 -13.88
N THR A 99 -9.14 -0.07 -15.13
CA THR A 99 -8.17 0.00 -16.25
C THR A 99 -7.09 1.05 -15.99
N ASN A 100 -7.42 2.14 -15.31
CA ASN A 100 -6.46 3.18 -14.95
C ASN A 100 -5.48 2.69 -13.89
N ASP A 101 -5.94 2.01 -12.85
CA ASP A 101 -5.07 1.41 -11.84
C ASP A 101 -4.11 0.40 -12.50
N LEU A 102 -4.60 -0.45 -13.42
CA LEU A 102 -3.75 -1.39 -14.17
C LEU A 102 -2.70 -0.71 -15.03
N ARG A 103 -3.07 0.37 -15.73
CA ARG A 103 -2.13 1.16 -16.54
C ARG A 103 -1.08 1.82 -15.64
N GLN A 104 -1.48 2.31 -14.48
CA GLN A 104 -0.56 2.89 -13.50
C GLN A 104 0.44 1.83 -13.00
N MET A 105 -0.04 0.66 -12.59
CA MET A 105 0.80 -0.46 -12.12
C MET A 105 1.77 -0.95 -13.21
N TYR A 106 1.31 -0.98 -14.45
CA TYR A 106 2.14 -1.28 -15.61
C TYR A 106 3.30 -0.30 -15.76
N VAL A 107 2.99 1.00 -15.78
CA VAL A 107 3.98 2.08 -15.96
C VAL A 107 4.96 2.12 -14.78
N TYR A 108 4.48 1.88 -13.56
CA TYR A 108 5.33 1.81 -12.38
C TYR A 108 6.33 0.65 -12.45
N ASN A 109 5.88 -0.57 -12.77
CA ASN A 109 6.77 -1.70 -12.94
C ASN A 109 7.89 -1.40 -13.94
N ASP A 110 7.52 -0.83 -15.08
CA ASP A 110 8.46 -0.45 -16.14
C ASP A 110 9.48 0.61 -15.68
N HIS A 111 9.00 1.71 -15.10
CA HIS A 111 9.87 2.83 -14.71
C HIS A 111 10.77 2.51 -13.52
N TRP A 112 10.39 1.58 -12.64
CA TRP A 112 11.19 1.16 -11.49
C TRP A 112 11.91 -0.17 -11.68
N GLN A 113 11.85 -0.75 -12.88
CA GLN A 113 12.44 -2.05 -13.22
C GLN A 113 12.02 -3.15 -12.23
N SER A 114 10.76 -3.11 -11.80
CA SER A 114 10.17 -4.09 -10.90
C SER A 114 9.30 -5.07 -11.68
N LYS A 115 9.34 -6.34 -11.30
CA LYS A 115 8.45 -7.36 -11.87
C LYS A 115 7.07 -7.38 -11.21
N PHE A 116 6.90 -6.74 -10.06
CA PHE A 116 5.68 -6.85 -9.29
C PHE A 116 5.25 -5.53 -8.67
N SER A 117 4.00 -5.18 -8.96
CA SER A 117 3.27 -4.11 -8.27
C SER A 117 2.00 -4.65 -7.68
N ILE A 118 1.50 -4.01 -6.63
CA ILE A 118 0.29 -4.44 -5.94
C ILE A 118 -0.57 -3.25 -5.53
N LEU A 119 -1.87 -3.40 -5.76
CA LEU A 119 -2.89 -2.51 -5.24
C LEU A 119 -3.32 -3.01 -3.86
N LEU A 120 -3.09 -2.18 -2.83
CA LEU A 120 -3.35 -2.52 -1.44
C LEU A 120 -4.58 -1.79 -0.91
N TYR A 121 -5.59 -2.58 -0.54
CA TYR A 121 -6.87 -2.10 -0.05
C TYR A 121 -7.07 -2.49 1.42
N PRO A 122 -7.71 -1.63 2.24
CA PRO A 122 -8.25 -2.07 3.51
C PRO A 122 -9.43 -3.03 3.28
N GLY A 123 -9.59 -4.03 4.14
CA GLY A 123 -10.71 -4.97 4.14
C GLY A 123 -11.18 -5.30 5.54
N ALA A 124 -12.44 -5.73 5.69
CA ALA A 124 -12.93 -6.29 6.96
C ALA A 124 -12.36 -7.70 7.20
N GLU A 125 -12.13 -8.41 6.11
CA GLU A 125 -11.48 -9.72 6.10
C GLU A 125 -10.24 -9.64 5.22
N GLN A 126 -9.30 -10.51 5.56
CA GLN A 126 -8.09 -10.66 4.79
C GLN A 126 -8.29 -11.64 3.64
N THR A 127 -7.85 -11.24 2.45
CA THR A 127 -7.89 -12.11 1.26
C THR A 127 -6.49 -12.56 0.87
N PRO A 128 -6.32 -13.77 0.30
CA PRO A 128 -5.09 -14.13 -0.39
C PRO A 128 -4.76 -13.13 -1.51
N ILE A 129 -3.48 -12.94 -1.81
CA ILE A 129 -3.04 -12.10 -2.93
C ILE A 129 -3.64 -12.66 -4.23
N PHE A 130 -4.40 -11.83 -4.93
CA PHE A 130 -4.81 -12.13 -6.29
C PHE A 130 -3.84 -11.48 -7.26
N ARG A 131 -3.11 -12.28 -8.03
CA ARG A 131 -2.15 -11.78 -9.02
C ARG A 131 -2.50 -12.18 -10.44
N ARG A 132 -2.19 -11.29 -11.38
CA ARG A 132 -2.20 -11.60 -12.82
C ARG A 132 -0.98 -11.02 -13.50
N LYS A 133 -0.49 -11.76 -14.49
CA LYS A 133 0.58 -11.33 -15.39
C LYS A 133 0.01 -10.37 -16.44
N PHE A 134 0.75 -9.33 -16.79
CA PHE A 134 0.48 -8.53 -17.98
C PHE A 134 0.87 -9.31 -19.25
N SER A 135 0.27 -8.99 -20.39
CA SER A 135 0.58 -9.70 -21.64
C SER A 135 2.03 -9.50 -22.09
N TYR A 136 2.59 -8.33 -21.82
CA TYR A 136 3.98 -7.95 -22.11
C TYR A 136 4.28 -6.63 -21.41
N PRO A 137 5.47 -6.38 -20.82
CA PRO A 137 6.56 -7.34 -20.59
C PRO A 137 6.23 -8.31 -19.43
N ASP A 138 7.23 -9.04 -18.91
CA ASP A 138 7.08 -10.01 -17.81
C ASP A 138 6.84 -9.34 -16.44
N HIS A 139 5.74 -8.60 -16.35
CA HIS A 139 5.29 -7.87 -15.18
C HIS A 139 4.03 -8.51 -14.59
N PHE A 140 3.84 -8.34 -13.29
CA PHE A 140 2.68 -8.80 -12.54
C PHE A 140 2.02 -7.63 -11.80
N CYS A 141 0.69 -7.68 -11.72
CA CYS A 141 -0.11 -6.84 -10.84
C CYS A 141 -0.83 -7.74 -9.84
N GLY A 142 -0.63 -7.45 -8.56
CA GLY A 142 -1.35 -8.01 -7.45
C GLY A 142 -2.51 -7.12 -6.99
N ILE A 143 -3.44 -7.73 -6.27
CA ILE A 143 -4.47 -7.07 -5.48
C ILE A 143 -4.52 -7.76 -4.13
N LEU A 144 -4.42 -6.99 -3.06
CA LEU A 144 -4.52 -7.48 -1.70
C LEU A 144 -5.51 -6.63 -0.93
N LYS A 145 -6.51 -7.29 -0.32
CA LYS A 145 -7.32 -6.70 0.75
C LYS A 145 -6.78 -7.19 2.07
N ILE A 146 -6.36 -6.27 2.93
CA ILE A 146 -5.78 -6.60 4.22
C ILE A 146 -6.68 -6.08 5.35
N ASN A 147 -6.88 -6.92 6.36
CA ASN A 147 -7.55 -6.49 7.57
C ASN A 147 -6.65 -5.51 8.33
N ILE A 148 -7.21 -4.34 8.64
CA ILE A 148 -6.54 -3.27 9.39
C ILE A 148 -6.69 -3.45 10.89
N LEU A 149 -7.58 -4.34 11.33
CA LEU A 149 -7.86 -4.60 12.73
C LEU A 149 -7.25 -5.94 13.17
N ASP A 150 -6.78 -5.96 14.41
CA ASP A 150 -6.41 -7.20 15.11
C ASP A 150 -7.67 -7.94 15.63
N LEU A 151 -7.44 -9.08 16.31
CA LEU A 151 -8.50 -9.92 16.87
C LEU A 151 -9.32 -9.21 17.98
N ASP A 152 -8.75 -8.19 18.63
CA ASP A 152 -9.44 -7.37 19.63
C ASP A 152 -10.27 -6.24 18.99
N GLY A 153 -10.22 -6.10 17.66
CA GLY A 153 -10.84 -5.00 16.93
C GLY A 153 -10.10 -3.66 17.07
N LYS A 154 -8.82 -3.68 17.46
CA LYS A 154 -7.94 -2.50 17.51
C LYS A 154 -7.10 -2.41 16.25
N LEU A 155 -6.49 -1.25 15.99
CA LEU A 155 -5.60 -1.09 14.85
C LEU A 155 -4.41 -2.06 14.95
N ASP A 156 -4.25 -2.86 13.91
CA ASP A 156 -3.25 -3.90 13.88
C ASP A 156 -1.84 -3.30 13.84
N LYS A 157 -0.96 -3.73 14.74
CA LYS A 157 0.43 -3.24 14.77
C LYS A 157 1.41 -4.14 14.03
N GLY A 158 0.98 -5.36 13.68
CA GLY A 158 1.76 -6.38 12.98
C GLY A 158 1.47 -6.47 11.47
N ILE A 159 0.75 -5.49 10.92
CA ILE A 159 0.35 -5.49 9.51
C ILE A 159 1.56 -5.42 8.56
N GLY A 160 2.65 -4.76 8.98
CA GLY A 160 3.86 -4.64 8.18
C GLY A 160 4.55 -5.99 8.02
N GLU A 161 4.69 -6.74 9.11
CA GLU A 161 5.27 -8.07 9.14
C GLU A 161 4.47 -9.03 8.27
N ARG A 162 3.14 -9.03 8.40
CA ARG A 162 2.28 -9.86 7.55
C ARG A 162 2.46 -9.54 6.06
N LEU A 163 2.55 -8.26 5.69
CA LEU A 163 2.76 -7.87 4.29
C LEU A 163 4.10 -8.39 3.77
N VAL A 164 5.17 -8.29 4.56
CA VAL A 164 6.48 -8.84 4.22
C VAL A 164 6.40 -10.36 4.05
N ASP A 165 5.77 -11.07 4.98
CA ASP A 165 5.60 -12.52 4.93
C ASP A 165 4.87 -12.95 3.65
N TYR A 166 3.77 -12.28 3.28
CA TYR A 166 3.06 -12.61 2.02
C TYR A 166 3.91 -12.39 0.79
N PHE A 167 4.67 -11.30 0.74
CA PHE A 167 5.52 -11.05 -0.42
C PHE A 167 6.67 -12.06 -0.50
N GLN A 168 7.17 -12.56 0.63
CA GLN A 168 8.16 -13.64 0.66
C GLN A 168 7.55 -14.99 0.21
N GLU A 169 6.38 -15.36 0.74
CA GLU A 169 5.66 -16.58 0.37
C GLU A 169 5.35 -16.66 -1.14
N ASP A 170 5.03 -15.52 -1.76
CA ASP A 170 4.75 -15.43 -3.20
C ASP A 170 6.02 -15.25 -4.08
N GLY A 171 7.21 -15.17 -3.45
CA GLY A 171 8.52 -15.09 -4.12
C GLY A 171 8.89 -13.70 -4.66
N TYR A 172 8.33 -12.64 -4.07
CA TYR A 172 8.58 -11.24 -4.46
C TYR A 172 9.54 -10.49 -3.53
N LEU A 173 9.80 -11.01 -2.31
CA LEU A 173 10.87 -10.55 -1.41
C LEU A 173 11.82 -11.72 -1.14
#